data_AF-A0A026VRR4-F1
#
_entry.id   AF-A0A026VRR4-F1
#
_cell.length_a   1.000
_cell.length_b   1.000
_cell.length_c   1.000
_cell.angle_alpha   90.00
_cell.angle_beta   90.00
_cell.angle_gamma   90.00
#
_symmetry.space_group_name_H-M   'P 1'
#
loop_
_entity.id
_entity.type
_entity.pdbx_description
1 polymer ?
#
loop_
_entity_poly.entity_id
_entity_poly.type
_entity_poly.pdbx_seq_one_letter_code
_entity_poly.pdbx_strand_id
1 'polypeptide(L)' 'IQFTEYLESPFTISDSIYGSTFFIATGFHGLHVIIGSLFLFITIKRINRLHFSPGHHFGFEAAA' A
#
# COMPACT_ATOMS: atom_id res chain seq x y z
N ILE A 1 -11.15 -1.23 -5.97
CA ILE A 1 -12.09 -1.32 -4.83
C ILE A 1 -11.99 -0.07 -3.97
N GLN A 2 -10.84 0.23 -3.31
CA GLN A 2 -10.72 1.46 -2.51
C GLN A 2 -10.93 2.76 -3.32
N PHE A 3 -10.35 2.84 -4.52
CA PHE A 3 -10.51 4.02 -5.38
C PHE A 3 -11.96 4.20 -5.88
N THR A 4 -12.64 3.10 -6.21
CA THR A 4 -14.04 3.16 -6.65
C THR A 4 -14.97 3.59 -5.51
N GLU A 5 -14.71 3.12 -4.28
CA GLU A 5 -15.41 3.58 -3.07
C GLU A 5 -15.30 5.10 -2.88
N TYR A 6 -14.13 5.69 -3.14
CA TYR A 6 -13.96 7.14 -3.04
C TYR A 6 -14.70 7.92 -4.12
N LEU A 7 -14.80 7.38 -5.34
CA LEU A 7 -15.53 8.03 -6.44
C LEU A 7 -17.06 7.98 -6.23
N GLU A 8 -17.56 6.92 -5.61
CA GLU A 8 -18.99 6.72 -5.37
C GLU A 8 -19.47 7.28 -4.01
N SER A 9 -18.53 7.77 -3.18
CA SER A 9 -18.85 8.35 -1.87
C SER A 9 -19.71 9.62 -2.00
N PRO A 10 -20.82 9.74 -1.24
CA PRO A 10 -21.68 10.93 -1.26
C PRO A 10 -21.11 12.12 -0.46
N PHE A 11 -19.92 11.96 0.15
CA PHE A 11 -19.24 12.99 0.92
C PHE A 11 -17.75 13.06 0.53
N THR A 12 -17.15 14.20 0.81
CA THR A 12 -15.77 14.55 0.49
C THR A 12 -14.93 14.72 1.75
N ILE A 13 -13.61 14.90 1.58
CA ILE A 13 -12.68 15.15 2.70
C ILE A 13 -13.00 16.44 3.47
N SER A 14 -13.64 17.42 2.83
CA SER A 14 -14.01 18.69 3.45
C SER A 14 -15.33 18.61 4.22
N ASP A 15 -16.06 17.50 4.14
CA ASP A 15 -17.36 17.35 4.77
C ASP A 15 -17.23 16.85 6.21
N SER A 16 -17.44 17.77 7.16
CA SER A 16 -17.52 17.49 8.59
C SER A 16 -16.28 16.81 9.19
N ILE A 17 -16.37 16.45 10.47
CA ILE A 17 -15.33 15.69 11.17
C ILE A 17 -15.29 14.24 10.63
N TYR A 18 -16.43 13.69 10.20
CA TYR A 18 -16.50 12.32 9.70
C TYR A 18 -15.75 12.16 8.37
N GLY A 19 -16.03 13.00 7.36
CA GLY A 19 -15.36 12.91 6.06
C GLY A 19 -13.85 13.11 6.18
N SER A 20 -13.42 14.13 6.93
CA SER A 20 -11.99 14.39 7.16
C SER A 20 -11.28 13.20 7.83
N THR A 21 -11.85 12.64 8.92
CA THR A 21 -11.25 11.48 9.61
C THR A 21 -11.27 10.21 8.77
N PHE A 22 -12.37 9.95 8.05
CA PHE A 22 -12.51 8.80 7.17
C PHE A 22 -11.47 8.79 6.05
N PHE A 23 -11.35 9.88 5.29
CA PHE A 23 -10.42 9.96 4.16
C PHE A 23 -8.95 9.98 4.59
N ILE A 24 -8.62 10.58 5.74
CA ILE A 24 -7.25 10.54 6.28
C ILE A 24 -6.89 9.11 6.69
N ALA A 25 -7.74 8.44 7.49
CA ALA A 25 -7.43 7.10 7.99
C ALA A 25 -7.34 6.06 6.86
N THR A 26 -8.35 6.01 6.00
CA THR A 26 -8.40 5.06 4.88
C THR A 26 -7.38 5.41 3.79
N GLY A 27 -7.15 6.70 3.52
CA GLY A 27 -6.17 7.15 2.55
C GLY A 27 -4.73 6.85 2.96
N PHE A 28 -4.40 7.05 4.25
CA PHE A 28 -3.09 6.70 4.79
C PHE A 28 -2.86 5.18 4.72
N HIS A 29 -3.86 4.38 5.09
CA HIS A 29 -3.79 2.93 4.92
C HIS A 29 -3.60 2.54 3.45
N GLY A 30 -4.36 3.14 2.53
CA GLY A 30 -4.23 2.91 1.09
C GLY A 30 -2.81 3.20 0.58
N LEU A 31 -2.20 4.29 1.05
CA LEU A 31 -0.80 4.61 0.75
C LEU A 31 0.16 3.51 1.25
N HIS A 32 -0.03 3.02 2.49
CA HIS A 32 0.80 1.94 3.04
C HIS A 32 0.70 0.67 2.18
N VAL A 33 -0.50 0.30 1.75
CA VAL A 33 -0.73 -0.87 0.89
C VAL A 33 -0.04 -0.70 -0.47
N ILE A 34 -0.08 0.49 -1.07
CA ILE A 34 0.61 0.76 -2.35
C ILE A 34 2.13 0.61 -2.19
N ILE A 35 2.70 1.18 -1.13
CA ILE A 35 4.14 1.06 -0.85
C ILE A 35 4.51 -0.40 -0.62
N GLY A 36 3.77 -1.13 0.23
CA GLY A 36 4.00 -2.55 0.47
C GLY A 36 3.92 -3.39 -0.80
N SER A 37 2.96 -3.10 -1.67
CA SER A 37 2.82 -3.78 -2.97
C SER A 37 4.02 -3.52 -3.89
N LEU A 38 4.56 -2.29 -3.88
CA LEU A 38 5.77 -1.95 -4.63
C LEU A 38 7.01 -2.67 -4.07
N PHE A 39 7.13 -2.76 -2.74
CA PHE A 39 8.19 -3.53 -2.09
C PHE A 39 8.14 -4.99 -2.52
N LEU A 40 6.97 -5.63 -2.45
CA LEU A 40 6.77 -7.01 -2.92
C LEU A 40 7.10 -7.16 -4.41
N PHE A 41 6.66 -6.23 -5.26
CA PHE A 41 6.95 -6.25 -6.70
C PHE A 41 8.45 -6.20 -6.99
N ILE A 42 9.18 -5.30 -6.33
CA ILE A 42 10.65 -5.19 -6.48
C ILE A 42 11.33 -6.47 -5.98
N THR A 43 10.86 -7.02 -4.86
CA THR A 43 11.39 -8.25 -4.30
C THR A 43 11.16 -9.44 -5.23
N ILE A 44 9.98 -9.61 -5.82
CA ILE A 44 9.71 -10.63 -6.84
C ILE A 44 10.65 -10.47 -8.04
N LYS A 45 10.84 -9.23 -8.53
CA LYS A 45 11.77 -8.95 -9.64
C LYS A 45 13.21 -9.35 -9.29
N ARG A 46 13.65 -9.16 -8.04
CA ARG A 46 14.98 -9.56 -7.55
C ARG A 46 15.11 -11.08 -7.41
N ILE A 47 14.06 -11.78 -6.97
CA ILE A 47 14.01 -13.25 -6.95
C ILE A 47 14.17 -13.81 -8.37
N ASN A 48 13.43 -13.27 -9.35
CA ASN A 48 13.48 -13.74 -10.73
C ASN A 48 14.85 -13.54 -11.41
N ARG A 49 15.66 -12.60 -10.90
CA ARG A 49 17.04 -12.37 -11.35
C ARG A 49 18.08 -13.13 -10.52
N LEU A 50 17.65 -14.01 -9.61
CA LEU A 50 18.51 -14.82 -8.74
C LEU A 50 19.43 -13.98 -7.84
N HIS A 51 18.97 -12.80 -7.39
CA HIS A 51 19.77 -11.89 -6.57
C HIS A 51 19.78 -12.25 -5.06
N PHE A 52 19.00 -13.24 -4.64
CA PHE A 52 18.87 -13.63 -3.23
C PHE A 52 19.61 -14.94 -2.97
N SER A 53 20.21 -15.04 -1.78
CA SER A 53 20.81 -16.28 -1.27
C SER A 53 20.22 -16.64 0.09
N PRO A 54 20.35 -17.89 0.57
CA PRO A 54 19.76 -18.35 1.83
C PRO A 54 20.22 -17.57 3.07
N GLY A 55 21.33 -16.83 3.01
CA GLY A 55 21.79 -15.94 4.09
C GLY A 55 21.67 -14.45 3.79
N HIS A 56 21.26 -14.07 2.57
CA HIS A 56 21.20 -12.68 2.14
C HIS A 56 19.90 -12.40 1.38
N HIS A 57 18.79 -12.40 2.14
CA HIS A 57 17.44 -12.15 1.63
C HIS A 57 16.60 -11.25 2.55
N PHE A 58 17.25 -10.40 3.35
CA PHE A 58 16.57 -9.44 4.24
C PHE A 58 15.56 -8.54 3.49
N GLY A 59 15.85 -8.15 2.24
CA GLY A 59 14.89 -7.38 1.44
C GLY A 59 13.60 -8.12 1.09
N PHE A 60 13.60 -9.46 1.13
CA PHE A 60 12.39 -10.28 1.06
C PHE A 60 11.69 -10.34 2.41
N GLU A 61 12.42 -10.53 3.50
CA GLU A 61 11.87 -10.54 4.87
C GLU A 61 11.22 -9.21 5.25
N ALA A 62 11.83 -8.07 4.89
CA ALA A 62 11.30 -6.74 5.17
C ALA A 62 10.10 -6.34 4.31
N ALA A 63 9.83 -7.09 3.23
CA ALA A 63 8.67 -6.88 2.37
C ALA A 63 7.47 -7.77 2.77
N ALA A 64 7.71 -8.80 3.58
CA ALA A 64 6.70 -9.71 4.13
C ALA A 64 6.17 -9.21 5.47
#